data_AF-A0A8B7E4W2-F1
#
_entry.id   AF-A0A8B7E4W2-F1
#
_cell.length_a   1.000
_cell.length_b   1.000
_cell.length_c   1.000
_cell.angle_alpha   90.00
_cell.angle_beta   90.00
_cell.angle_gamma   90.00
#
_symmetry.space_group_name_H-M   'P 1'
#
loop_
_entity.id
_entity.type
_entity.pdbx_description
1 polymer ?
#
loop_
_entity_poly.entity_id
_entity_poly.type
_entity_poly.pdbx_seq_one_letter_code
_entity_poly.pdbx_strand_id
1 'polypeptide(L)'
;MFREQSCVGSCLYTTQIRSFDDTYCIEPEVGGCTVADKTKLVLRPVSSFCKNEASSFLYNPKTGSLFHKCSGKLVCAKDGVKYYSSIVISSTCEEFTSASQIQRTLWRTNQMDSLCFDPNGNTLANGVNLFFWEGCMSNNQMFVMPGIVSSVTVLLFNNIANLAALKTGKPTQSGFVDNFDLPPIYISNSGIRMWTYFRAPHSGFYYFMVSCDDVCELKFTKDVTNLSSAAKIAGCSKLTNRYEWNRFSEQKSSPISLNVGVKYYLELNLVNGKDVGHSAVGVIMPNGDVVAPITYDYLSAI
;
A
#
# COMPACT_ATOMS: atom_id res chain seq x y z
N MET A 1 1.52 6.22 -34.30
CA MET A 1 2.61 5.30 -33.90
C MET A 1 3.09 5.75 -32.54
N PHE A 2 2.42 5.30 -31.47
CA PHE A 2 2.63 5.79 -30.11
C PHE A 2 3.77 5.01 -29.45
N ARG A 3 4.74 5.75 -28.90
CA ARG A 3 5.86 5.23 -28.11
C ARG A 3 5.34 4.65 -26.79
N GLU A 4 5.89 3.48 -26.44
CA GLU A 4 5.66 2.76 -25.19
C GLU A 4 5.89 3.65 -23.96
N GLN A 5 5.01 3.50 -22.97
CA GLN A 5 5.49 3.38 -21.61
C GLN A 5 5.37 1.93 -21.15
N SER A 6 6.52 1.27 -21.13
CA SER A 6 6.79 0.03 -20.41
C SER A 6 6.55 0.25 -18.91
N CYS A 7 5.93 -0.64 -18.15
CA CYS A 7 6.27 -2.05 -18.02
C CYS A 7 5.91 -2.92 -19.24
N VAL A 8 6.91 -3.24 -20.07
CA VAL A 8 6.81 -4.31 -21.07
C VAL A 8 7.26 -5.59 -20.35
N GLY A 9 6.32 -6.46 -20.03
CA GLY A 9 6.57 -7.73 -19.32
C GLY A 9 5.91 -7.82 -17.94
N SER A 10 6.31 -8.84 -17.16
CA SER A 10 5.84 -9.02 -15.79
C SER A 10 6.28 -7.84 -14.91
N CYS A 11 5.33 -7.10 -14.32
CA CYS A 11 5.56 -6.06 -13.30
C CYS A 11 6.06 -6.64 -11.96
N LEU A 12 6.97 -7.60 -12.02
CA LEU A 12 7.46 -8.35 -10.89
C LEU A 12 8.80 -7.79 -10.44
N TYR A 13 8.81 -7.23 -9.24
CA TYR A 13 10.03 -6.77 -8.59
C TYR A 13 10.63 -7.94 -7.83
N THR A 14 11.90 -8.25 -8.12
CA THR A 14 12.65 -9.16 -7.27
C THR A 14 12.98 -8.45 -5.96
N THR A 15 12.60 -9.04 -4.85
CA THR A 15 12.85 -8.54 -3.50
C THR A 15 13.23 -9.68 -2.56
N GLN A 16 13.69 -9.34 -1.36
CA GLN A 16 13.56 -10.20 -0.19
C GLN A 16 12.53 -9.57 0.75
N ILE A 17 12.09 -10.28 1.79
CA ILE A 17 11.43 -9.64 2.92
C ILE A 17 12.36 -9.71 4.11
N ARG A 18 12.68 -8.54 4.69
CA ARG A 18 13.70 -8.40 5.73
C ARG A 18 13.15 -7.63 6.92
N SER A 19 13.62 -7.94 8.12
CA SER A 19 13.39 -7.06 9.27
C SER A 19 13.98 -5.69 8.99
N PHE A 20 13.41 -4.64 9.58
CA PHE A 20 13.82 -3.27 9.30
C PHE A 20 15.29 -2.97 9.65
N ASP A 21 15.82 -3.61 10.69
CA ASP A 21 17.22 -3.53 11.12
C ASP A 21 18.17 -4.44 10.32
N ASP A 22 17.64 -5.14 9.31
CA ASP A 22 18.36 -6.03 8.40
C ASP A 22 18.98 -7.28 9.06
N THR A 23 18.57 -7.62 10.28
CA THR A 23 19.11 -8.76 11.04
C THR A 23 18.47 -10.10 10.65
N TYR A 24 17.21 -10.09 10.22
CA TYR A 24 16.47 -11.27 9.77
C TYR A 24 15.92 -11.08 8.35
N CYS A 25 15.81 -12.19 7.62
CA CYS A 25 14.97 -12.28 6.42
C CYS A 25 13.90 -13.36 6.60
N ILE A 26 13.02 -13.48 5.60
CA ILE A 26 12.01 -14.52 5.51
C ILE A 26 12.43 -15.57 4.47
N GLU A 27 12.33 -16.85 4.83
CA GLU A 27 12.52 -18.02 3.95
C GLU A 27 11.41 -19.05 4.19
N PRO A 28 11.17 -19.99 3.25
CA PRO A 28 10.43 -21.20 3.57
C PRO A 28 11.10 -21.97 4.72
N GLU A 29 10.29 -22.52 5.63
CA GLU A 29 10.75 -23.32 6.76
C GLU A 29 11.68 -24.45 6.32
N VAL A 30 11.32 -25.12 5.22
CA VAL A 30 12.01 -26.26 4.62
C VAL A 30 11.91 -26.26 3.10
N GLY A 31 12.75 -27.05 2.43
CA GLY A 31 12.63 -27.36 1.00
C GLY A 31 13.25 -26.34 0.04
N GLY A 32 13.60 -25.13 0.49
CA GLY A 32 14.28 -24.13 -0.33
C GLY A 32 13.53 -23.86 -1.64
N CYS A 33 14.21 -23.97 -2.79
CA CYS A 33 13.60 -23.79 -4.11
C CYS A 33 12.58 -24.89 -4.51
N THR A 34 12.58 -26.05 -3.86
CA THR A 34 11.62 -27.16 -4.10
C THR A 34 10.55 -27.25 -3.01
N VAL A 35 10.20 -26.11 -2.41
CA VAL A 35 9.24 -25.98 -1.30
C VAL A 35 7.90 -26.69 -1.59
N ALA A 36 7.44 -27.51 -0.65
CA ALA A 36 6.15 -28.18 -0.70
C ALA A 36 4.99 -27.21 -0.43
N ASP A 37 3.77 -27.56 -0.84
CA ASP A 37 2.61 -26.72 -0.57
C ASP A 37 2.32 -26.58 0.93
N LYS A 38 1.78 -25.42 1.32
CA LYS A 38 1.46 -25.05 2.70
C LYS A 38 2.69 -24.97 3.63
N THR A 39 3.89 -24.85 3.05
CA THR A 39 5.11 -24.66 3.84
C THR A 39 5.12 -23.25 4.42
N LYS A 40 5.38 -23.15 5.72
CA LYS A 40 5.41 -21.88 6.45
C LYS A 40 6.57 -21.01 6.03
N LEU A 41 6.36 -19.69 6.12
CA LEU A 41 7.43 -18.72 6.10
C LEU A 41 7.94 -18.47 7.52
N VAL A 42 9.27 -18.47 7.67
CA VAL A 42 9.94 -18.31 8.97
C VAL A 42 11.03 -17.25 8.90
N LEU A 43 11.36 -16.67 10.04
CA LEU A 43 12.52 -15.79 10.19
C LEU A 43 13.83 -16.57 10.15
N ARG A 44 14.81 -16.02 9.44
CA ARG A 44 16.17 -16.55 9.33
C ARG A 44 17.21 -15.44 9.54
N PRO A 45 18.24 -15.65 10.38
CA PRO A 45 19.26 -14.64 10.60
C PRO A 45 20.13 -14.47 9.36
N VAL A 46 20.27 -13.23 8.89
CA VAL A 46 21.02 -12.87 7.68
C VAL A 46 22.49 -13.26 7.76
N SER A 47 23.05 -13.34 8.97
CA SER A 47 24.44 -13.79 9.19
C SER A 47 24.72 -15.17 8.60
N SER A 48 23.73 -16.08 8.63
CA SER A 48 23.87 -17.48 8.22
C SER A 48 22.99 -17.88 7.03
N PHE A 49 21.85 -17.20 6.83
CA PHE A 49 20.86 -17.51 5.80
C PHE A 49 20.72 -16.35 4.80
N CYS A 50 19.69 -16.37 3.96
CA CYS A 50 19.31 -15.27 3.07
C CYS A 50 20.28 -15.01 1.90
N LYS A 51 21.17 -15.96 1.61
CA LYS A 51 22.25 -15.85 0.61
C LYS A 51 22.00 -16.62 -0.69
N ASN A 52 20.78 -17.09 -0.90
CA ASN A 52 20.40 -17.87 -2.09
C ASN A 52 18.98 -17.50 -2.56
N GLU A 53 18.54 -18.08 -3.67
CA GLU A 53 17.25 -17.71 -4.27
C GLU A 53 16.02 -18.13 -3.45
N ALA A 54 16.15 -19.04 -2.47
CA ALA A 54 15.03 -19.44 -1.62
C ALA A 54 14.55 -18.32 -0.67
N SER A 55 15.35 -17.28 -0.47
CA SER A 55 14.95 -16.07 0.27
C SER A 55 14.44 -14.96 -0.64
N SER A 56 14.32 -15.21 -1.95
CA SER A 56 13.90 -14.22 -2.93
C SER A 56 12.44 -14.38 -3.32
N PHE A 57 11.78 -13.26 -3.57
CA PHE A 57 10.38 -13.18 -3.95
C PHE A 57 10.19 -12.26 -5.16
N LEU A 58 9.10 -12.48 -5.89
CA LEU A 58 8.63 -11.64 -6.98
C LEU A 58 7.34 -10.94 -6.53
N TYR A 59 7.41 -9.63 -6.30
CA TYR A 59 6.26 -8.82 -5.90
C TYR A 59 5.65 -8.11 -7.10
N ASN A 60 4.33 -8.23 -7.27
CA ASN A 60 3.56 -7.43 -8.21
C ASN A 60 2.78 -6.34 -7.45
N PRO A 61 3.23 -5.07 -7.50
CA PRO A 61 2.52 -3.99 -6.82
C PRO A 61 1.13 -3.71 -7.41
N LYS A 62 0.88 -4.11 -8.67
CA LYS A 62 -0.44 -3.95 -9.30
C LYS A 62 -1.50 -4.80 -8.64
N THR A 63 -1.16 -6.03 -8.29
CA THR A 63 -2.12 -7.01 -7.75
C THR A 63 -1.89 -7.29 -6.27
N GLY A 64 -0.85 -6.73 -5.66
CA GLY A 64 -0.37 -7.11 -4.33
C GLY A 64 0.07 -8.58 -4.24
N SER A 65 0.45 -9.19 -5.36
CA SER A 65 0.85 -10.60 -5.37
C SER A 65 2.32 -10.78 -5.02
N LEU A 66 2.64 -11.82 -4.28
CA LEU A 66 4.02 -12.16 -3.94
C LEU A 66 4.26 -13.65 -4.21
N PHE A 67 5.20 -13.94 -5.10
CA PHE A 67 5.55 -15.30 -5.46
C PHE A 67 6.94 -15.63 -4.92
N HIS A 68 7.11 -16.85 -4.41
CA HIS A 68 8.45 -17.35 -4.11
C HIS A 68 9.23 -17.53 -5.41
N LYS A 69 10.40 -16.88 -5.51
CA LYS A 69 11.08 -16.67 -6.80
C LYS A 69 11.43 -17.97 -7.51
N CYS A 70 11.99 -18.97 -6.82
CA CYS A 70 12.36 -20.21 -7.50
C CYS A 70 11.17 -21.11 -7.82
N SER A 71 10.22 -21.27 -6.89
CA SER A 71 9.14 -22.25 -7.08
C SER A 71 7.95 -21.70 -7.86
N GLY A 72 7.84 -20.38 -8.01
CA GLY A 72 6.69 -19.71 -8.63
C GLY A 72 5.40 -19.80 -7.81
N LYS A 73 5.44 -20.45 -6.64
CA LYS A 73 4.28 -20.63 -5.77
C LYS A 73 3.94 -19.33 -5.04
N LEU A 74 2.66 -19.13 -4.76
CA LEU A 74 2.16 -17.91 -4.16
C LEU A 74 2.39 -17.89 -2.64
N VAL A 75 2.66 -16.71 -2.10
CA VAL A 75 2.62 -16.43 -0.66
C VAL A 75 1.19 -16.06 -0.27
N CYS A 76 0.57 -16.83 0.63
CA CYS A 76 -0.81 -16.62 1.05
C CYS A 76 -1.06 -17.03 2.50
N ALA A 77 -2.27 -16.72 3.00
CA ALA A 77 -2.74 -17.18 4.29
C ALA A 77 -3.22 -18.64 4.22
N LYS A 78 -2.67 -19.51 5.07
CA LYS A 78 -2.96 -20.95 5.06
C LYS A 78 -4.44 -21.29 5.23
N ASP A 79 -5.13 -20.55 6.11
CA ASP A 79 -6.50 -20.83 6.57
C ASP A 79 -7.42 -19.62 6.33
N GLY A 80 -7.09 -18.80 5.33
CA GLY A 80 -7.71 -17.48 5.07
C GLY A 80 -7.08 -16.35 5.89
N VAL A 81 -7.29 -15.11 5.46
CA VAL A 81 -6.77 -13.90 6.12
C VAL A 81 -7.52 -13.69 7.44
N LYS A 82 -7.00 -14.28 8.52
CA LYS A 82 -7.55 -14.22 9.88
C LYS A 82 -6.46 -14.40 10.93
N TYR A 83 -6.74 -14.00 12.16
CA TYR A 83 -5.83 -14.14 13.30
C TYR A 83 -5.25 -15.56 13.40
N TYR A 84 -3.95 -15.62 13.69
CA TYR A 84 -3.15 -16.85 13.83
C TYR A 84 -2.99 -17.69 12.55
N SER A 85 -3.59 -17.31 11.42
CA SER A 85 -3.34 -18.02 10.17
C SER A 85 -1.89 -17.84 9.76
N SER A 86 -1.19 -18.95 9.50
CA SER A 86 0.22 -18.91 9.10
C SER A 86 0.36 -18.37 7.68
N ILE A 87 1.45 -17.65 7.44
CA ILE A 87 1.84 -17.22 6.11
C ILE A 87 2.62 -18.36 5.47
N VAL A 88 2.17 -18.82 4.31
CA VAL A 88 2.71 -20.02 3.65
C VAL A 88 3.03 -19.77 2.19
N ILE A 89 3.91 -20.60 1.63
CA ILE A 89 4.09 -20.76 0.19
C ILE A 89 3.24 -21.96 -0.27
N SER A 90 2.34 -21.75 -1.24
CA SER A 90 1.50 -22.83 -1.77
C SER A 90 1.07 -22.59 -3.22
N SER A 91 0.94 -23.66 -4.01
CA SER A 91 0.28 -23.64 -5.31
C SER A 91 -1.26 -23.64 -5.20
N THR A 92 -1.77 -24.06 -4.04
CA THR A 92 -3.22 -24.18 -3.76
C THR A 92 -3.83 -22.91 -3.16
N CYS A 93 -3.09 -21.79 -3.15
CA CYS A 93 -3.66 -20.52 -2.70
C CYS A 93 -4.80 -20.14 -3.66
N GLU A 94 -5.95 -19.73 -3.11
CA GLU A 94 -7.05 -19.21 -3.93
C GLU A 94 -6.63 -17.94 -4.66
N GLU A 95 -7.31 -17.63 -5.77
CA GLU A 95 -7.06 -16.43 -6.56
C GLU A 95 -7.25 -15.13 -5.74
N PHE A 96 -6.60 -14.07 -6.21
CA PHE A 96 -6.53 -12.77 -5.54
C PHE A 96 -7.90 -12.13 -5.32
N THR A 97 -8.39 -12.19 -4.08
CA THR A 97 -9.40 -11.25 -3.58
C THR A 97 -8.71 -10.00 -3.06
N SER A 98 -9.42 -8.88 -2.96
CA SER A 98 -8.89 -7.64 -2.36
C SER A 98 -8.35 -7.85 -0.94
N ALA A 99 -8.88 -8.83 -0.19
CA ALA A 99 -8.42 -9.14 1.17
C ALA A 99 -7.07 -9.88 1.19
N SER A 100 -6.73 -10.61 0.12
CA SER A 100 -5.50 -11.43 0.02
C SER A 100 -4.31 -10.68 -0.60
N GLN A 101 -4.51 -9.44 -1.03
CA GLN A 101 -3.46 -8.62 -1.62
C GLN A 101 -2.50 -8.13 -0.53
N ILE A 102 -1.20 -8.34 -0.73
CA ILE A 102 -0.19 -7.77 0.14
C ILE A 102 -0.10 -6.27 -0.14
N GLN A 103 -0.14 -5.49 0.93
CA GLN A 103 0.02 -4.04 0.90
C GLN A 103 1.11 -3.62 1.87
N ARG A 104 2.00 -2.73 1.43
CA ARG A 104 2.96 -2.07 2.33
C ARG A 104 2.28 -0.94 3.09
N THR A 105 2.61 -0.81 4.37
CA THR A 105 1.97 0.15 5.28
C THR A 105 2.88 1.33 5.63
N LEU A 106 2.27 2.37 6.21
CA LEU A 106 2.96 3.54 6.79
C LEU A 106 4.09 3.15 7.77
N TRP A 107 3.94 2.04 8.49
CA TRP A 107 4.91 1.56 9.49
C TRP A 107 5.92 0.56 8.94
N ARG A 108 6.09 0.50 7.61
CA ARG A 108 7.11 -0.34 6.96
C ARG A 108 6.92 -1.83 7.28
N THR A 109 5.67 -2.25 7.36
CA THR A 109 5.27 -3.67 7.42
C THR A 109 4.46 -4.04 6.17
N ASN A 110 4.13 -5.33 6.06
CA ASN A 110 3.30 -5.92 5.02
C ASN A 110 2.01 -6.43 5.66
N GLN A 111 0.88 -6.16 5.03
CA GLN A 111 -0.44 -6.61 5.50
C GLN A 111 -1.26 -7.23 4.38
N MET A 112 -2.23 -8.06 4.78
CA MET A 112 -3.35 -8.49 3.96
C MET A 112 -4.63 -8.03 4.66
N ASP A 113 -5.47 -7.30 3.94
CA ASP A 113 -6.62 -6.59 4.51
C ASP A 113 -6.18 -5.68 5.69
N SER A 114 -6.58 -6.01 6.92
CA SER A 114 -6.25 -5.27 8.15
C SER A 114 -5.23 -5.98 9.05
N LEU A 115 -4.74 -7.16 8.66
CA LEU A 115 -3.81 -7.96 9.46
C LEU A 115 -2.39 -7.93 8.86
N CYS A 116 -1.40 -7.72 9.70
CA CYS A 116 0.01 -7.67 9.31
C CYS A 116 0.73 -9.00 9.47
N PHE A 117 1.89 -9.07 8.83
CA PHE A 117 2.86 -10.12 9.03
C PHE A 117 3.47 -9.95 10.42
N ASP A 118 3.27 -10.95 11.29
CA ASP A 118 3.71 -10.92 12.68
C ASP A 118 4.52 -12.18 13.01
N PRO A 119 5.70 -12.05 13.64
CA PRO A 119 6.46 -13.19 14.09
C PRO A 119 5.93 -13.71 15.41
N ASN A 120 5.71 -15.03 15.51
CA ASN A 120 5.09 -15.64 16.67
C ASN A 120 5.67 -15.17 18.01
N GLY A 121 4.78 -14.69 18.88
CA GLY A 121 5.14 -14.11 20.17
C GLY A 121 5.85 -12.76 20.04
N ASN A 122 5.64 -12.01 18.95
CA ASN A 122 6.33 -10.77 18.62
C ASN A 122 7.86 -10.92 18.76
N THR A 123 8.42 -12.09 18.37
CA THR A 123 9.81 -12.49 18.66
C THR A 123 10.64 -12.63 17.38
N LEU A 124 11.75 -11.89 17.30
CA LEU A 124 12.72 -12.02 16.20
C LEU A 124 13.79 -13.05 16.53
N ALA A 125 13.61 -14.29 16.07
CA ALA A 125 14.58 -15.38 16.25
C ALA A 125 14.55 -16.38 15.08
N ASN A 126 15.64 -17.14 14.90
CA ASN A 126 15.74 -18.14 13.85
C ASN A 126 14.64 -19.21 13.96
N GLY A 127 13.92 -19.47 12.86
CA GLY A 127 12.87 -20.48 12.77
C GLY A 127 11.51 -20.03 13.32
N VAL A 128 11.37 -18.79 13.78
CA VAL A 128 10.07 -18.27 14.22
C VAL A 128 9.13 -18.14 13.03
N ASN A 129 7.97 -18.77 13.13
CA ASN A 129 6.90 -18.72 12.13
C ASN A 129 6.23 -17.35 12.07
N LEU A 130 5.81 -16.96 10.87
CA LEU A 130 4.97 -15.78 10.65
C LEU A 130 3.49 -16.16 10.55
N PHE A 131 2.65 -15.32 11.16
CA PHE A 131 1.19 -15.39 11.03
C PHE A 131 0.58 -14.01 10.90
N PHE A 132 -0.73 -13.96 10.68
CA PHE A 132 -1.51 -12.73 10.65
C PHE A 132 -1.91 -12.28 12.06
N TRP A 133 -1.54 -11.04 12.41
CA TRP A 133 -1.89 -10.38 13.67
C TRP A 133 -2.28 -8.92 13.45
N GLU A 134 -2.89 -8.31 14.45
CA GLU A 134 -3.25 -6.90 14.45
C GLU A 134 -2.10 -5.98 14.92
N GLY A 135 -2.37 -4.68 14.95
CA GLY A 135 -1.50 -3.71 15.61
C GLY A 135 -0.21 -3.40 14.84
N CYS A 136 -0.29 -3.46 13.50
CA CYS A 136 0.71 -3.31 12.40
C CYS A 136 1.78 -2.20 12.52
N MET A 137 2.26 -1.93 13.73
CA MET A 137 3.01 -0.77 14.19
C MET A 137 4.13 -1.19 15.16
N SER A 138 4.16 -2.45 15.60
CA SER A 138 5.23 -2.98 16.46
C SER A 138 6.55 -3.01 15.71
N ASN A 139 7.65 -2.70 16.40
CA ASN A 139 8.99 -2.73 15.80
C ASN A 139 9.34 -4.11 15.22
N ASN A 140 8.86 -5.18 15.85
CA ASN A 140 9.15 -6.56 15.41
C ASN A 140 8.22 -7.01 14.27
N GLN A 141 7.21 -6.22 13.91
CA GLN A 141 6.38 -6.42 12.71
C GLN A 141 6.93 -5.65 11.50
N MET A 142 7.98 -4.82 11.65
CA MET A 142 8.51 -4.02 10.55
C MET A 142 9.30 -4.89 9.57
N PHE A 143 8.63 -5.26 8.48
CA PHE A 143 9.17 -6.06 7.40
C PHE A 143 9.23 -5.25 6.10
N VAL A 144 10.44 -4.95 5.64
CA VAL A 144 10.67 -4.20 4.41
C VAL A 144 10.90 -5.14 3.23
N MET A 145 10.55 -4.63 2.04
CA MET A 145 10.85 -5.27 0.75
C MET A 145 11.84 -4.40 -0.05
N PRO A 146 13.17 -4.63 0.11
CA PRO A 146 14.18 -3.82 -0.56
C PRO A 146 14.09 -3.89 -2.08
N GLY A 147 14.35 -2.77 -2.75
CA GLY A 147 14.30 -2.68 -4.22
C GLY A 147 12.91 -2.39 -4.80
N ILE A 148 11.86 -2.37 -3.97
CA ILE A 148 10.52 -1.96 -4.38
C ILE A 148 10.34 -0.46 -4.13
N VAL A 149 10.30 0.32 -5.21
CA VAL A 149 10.12 1.78 -5.13
C VAL A 149 8.68 2.08 -4.70
N SER A 150 8.52 2.99 -3.74
CA SER A 150 7.22 3.43 -3.23
C SER A 150 6.58 4.49 -4.13
N SER A 151 5.24 4.54 -4.16
CA SER A 151 4.51 5.46 -5.05
C SER A 151 3.76 6.58 -4.33
N VAL A 152 3.35 6.39 -3.08
CA VAL A 152 2.61 7.40 -2.31
C VAL A 152 3.33 7.66 -1.00
N THR A 153 3.74 8.90 -0.78
CA THR A 153 4.31 9.33 0.50
C THR A 153 3.19 9.61 1.47
N VAL A 154 3.37 9.21 2.73
CA VAL A 154 2.39 9.37 3.80
C VAL A 154 3.06 10.00 5.02
N LEU A 155 2.42 11.03 5.56
CA LEU A 155 2.73 11.62 6.86
C LEU A 155 1.53 11.47 7.78
N LEU A 156 1.78 11.02 9.01
CA LEU A 156 0.83 10.99 10.10
C LEU A 156 1.20 12.06 11.13
N PHE A 157 0.19 12.69 11.67
CA PHE A 157 0.28 13.74 12.67
C PHE A 157 -0.70 13.41 13.80
N ASN A 158 -0.24 13.46 15.04
CA ASN A 158 -1.11 13.26 16.19
C ASN A 158 -1.65 14.61 16.71
N ASN A 159 -2.79 14.58 17.38
CA ASN A 159 -3.45 15.74 17.99
C ASN A 159 -3.81 16.85 16.98
N ILE A 160 -4.36 16.45 15.83
CA ILE A 160 -4.77 17.37 14.77
C ILE A 160 -6.27 17.68 14.89
N ALA A 161 -6.60 18.96 14.97
CA ALA A 161 -7.99 19.43 15.07
C ALA A 161 -8.64 19.79 13.73
N ASN A 162 -7.86 20.12 12.70
CA ASN A 162 -8.37 20.52 11.39
C ASN A 162 -7.30 20.37 10.29
N LEU A 163 -7.74 20.39 9.03
CA LEU A 163 -6.89 20.16 7.86
C LEU A 163 -5.77 21.22 7.71
N ALA A 164 -5.98 22.45 8.18
CA ALA A 164 -4.96 23.50 8.07
C ALA A 164 -3.71 23.17 8.91
N ALA A 165 -3.88 22.48 10.03
CA ALA A 165 -2.77 22.07 10.90
C ALA A 165 -1.82 21.05 10.23
N LEU A 166 -2.25 20.34 9.17
CA LEU A 166 -1.39 19.41 8.42
C LEU A 166 -0.28 20.11 7.63
N LYS A 167 -0.40 21.42 7.38
CA LYS A 167 0.61 22.20 6.63
C LYS A 167 1.77 22.68 7.50
N THR A 168 1.51 22.97 8.77
CA THR A 168 2.48 23.57 9.69
C THR A 168 2.87 22.64 10.84
N GLY A 169 2.09 21.58 11.07
CA GLY A 169 2.37 20.57 12.08
C GLY A 169 3.64 19.78 11.79
N LYS A 170 4.19 19.15 12.83
CA LYS A 170 5.31 18.22 12.72
C LYS A 170 4.77 16.79 12.63
N PRO A 171 5.10 16.01 11.59
CA PRO A 171 4.64 14.63 11.49
C PRO A 171 5.27 13.78 12.60
N THR A 172 4.47 12.88 13.17
CA THR A 172 4.88 11.89 14.18
C THR A 172 5.37 10.61 13.54
N GLN A 173 4.86 10.27 12.35
CA GLN A 173 5.30 9.14 11.55
C GLN A 173 5.36 9.52 10.06
N SER A 174 6.31 8.93 9.35
CA SER A 174 6.42 9.04 7.90
C SER A 174 6.70 7.69 7.27
N GLY A 175 6.20 7.49 6.06
CA GLY A 175 6.36 6.24 5.33
C GLY A 175 5.69 6.33 3.98
N PHE A 176 5.33 5.17 3.45
CA PHE A 176 4.76 5.06 2.13
C PHE A 176 3.71 3.97 2.06
N VAL A 177 2.83 4.07 1.07
CA VAL A 177 1.88 3.02 0.68
C VAL A 177 1.95 2.81 -0.83
N ASP A 178 1.46 1.67 -1.30
CA ASP A 178 1.56 1.25 -2.70
C ASP A 178 0.54 1.94 -3.60
N ASN A 179 -0.72 1.95 -3.15
CA ASN A 179 -1.84 2.55 -3.84
C ASN A 179 -2.22 3.86 -3.17
N PHE A 180 -3.04 4.68 -3.82
CA PHE A 180 -3.56 5.90 -3.19
C PHE A 180 -4.71 5.56 -2.22
N ASP A 181 -4.39 4.71 -1.25
CA ASP A 181 -5.26 4.09 -0.27
C ASP A 181 -4.54 4.07 1.08
N LEU A 182 -5.26 4.45 2.11
CA LEU A 182 -4.93 4.24 3.51
C LEU A 182 -5.94 3.23 4.04
N PRO A 183 -5.53 1.96 4.20
CA PRO A 183 -6.36 0.95 4.83
C PRO A 183 -6.81 1.37 6.24
N PRO A 184 -7.86 0.73 6.80
CA PRO A 184 -8.32 1.03 8.15
C PRO A 184 -7.20 0.90 9.18
N ILE A 185 -6.91 1.99 9.89
CA ILE A 185 -5.88 2.05 10.93
C ILE A 185 -6.38 2.81 12.16
N TYR A 186 -5.98 2.39 13.36
CA TYR A 186 -6.34 3.08 14.60
C TYR A 186 -5.52 4.37 14.77
N ILE A 187 -6.15 5.53 14.49
CA ILE A 187 -5.51 6.85 14.49
C ILE A 187 -6.44 7.94 15.06
N SER A 188 -6.92 7.76 16.28
CA SER A 188 -7.75 8.76 16.98
C SER A 188 -7.07 10.12 17.07
N ASN A 189 -7.85 11.20 16.95
CA ASN A 189 -7.40 12.61 17.01
C ASN A 189 -6.16 12.89 16.14
N SER A 190 -6.10 12.31 14.95
CA SER A 190 -4.92 12.37 14.10
C SER A 190 -5.25 12.96 12.73
N GLY A 191 -4.21 13.29 11.99
CA GLY A 191 -4.35 13.70 10.61
C GLY A 191 -3.34 13.00 9.72
N ILE A 192 -3.72 12.80 8.46
CA ILE A 192 -2.94 12.14 7.44
C ILE A 192 -2.76 13.11 6.28
N ARG A 193 -1.53 13.22 5.78
CA ARG A 193 -1.21 13.87 4.52
C ARG A 193 -0.52 12.87 3.60
N MET A 194 -1.16 12.56 2.49
CA MET A 194 -0.67 11.62 1.47
C MET A 194 -0.50 12.34 0.15
N TRP A 195 0.57 12.04 -0.59
CA TRP A 195 0.75 12.64 -1.91
C TRP A 195 1.57 11.77 -2.86
N THR A 196 1.39 12.04 -4.15
CA THR A 196 2.00 11.30 -5.25
C THR A 196 1.89 12.10 -6.56
N TYR A 197 2.60 11.66 -7.60
CA TYR A 197 2.31 12.05 -8.97
C TYR A 197 1.45 11.01 -9.68
N PHE A 198 0.27 11.43 -10.11
CA PHE A 198 -0.58 10.68 -11.04
C PHE A 198 -0.11 10.86 -12.48
N ARG A 199 -0.02 9.77 -13.22
CA ARG A 199 0.42 9.75 -14.61
C ARG A 199 -0.70 9.31 -15.51
N ALA A 200 -1.20 10.22 -16.33
CA ALA A 200 -2.36 9.94 -17.17
C ALA A 200 -2.00 8.89 -18.25
N PRO A 201 -2.69 7.72 -18.29
CA PRO A 201 -2.43 6.70 -19.32
C PRO A 201 -2.95 7.12 -20.71
N HIS A 202 -3.90 8.05 -20.77
CA HIS A 202 -4.50 8.58 -21.99
C HIS A 202 -4.73 10.10 -21.85
N SER A 203 -4.93 10.78 -22.97
CA SER A 203 -5.42 12.17 -22.93
C SER A 203 -6.94 12.19 -22.83
N GLY A 204 -7.51 13.13 -22.09
CA GLY A 204 -8.96 13.29 -22.00
C GLY A 204 -9.43 13.84 -20.67
N PHE A 205 -10.73 13.70 -20.39
CA PHE A 205 -11.34 14.13 -19.14
C PHE A 205 -11.32 13.03 -18.09
N TYR A 206 -10.81 13.38 -16.92
CA TYR A 206 -10.74 12.52 -15.75
C TYR A 206 -11.65 13.06 -14.65
N TYR A 207 -12.20 12.16 -13.85
CA TYR A 207 -12.93 12.51 -12.62
C TYR A 207 -12.26 11.81 -11.45
N PHE A 208 -11.74 12.58 -10.50
CA PHE A 208 -11.17 12.03 -9.28
C PHE A 208 -12.25 11.91 -8.21
N MET A 209 -12.16 10.85 -7.43
CA MET A 209 -13.11 10.52 -6.37
C MET A 209 -12.38 10.29 -5.06
N VAL A 210 -13.03 10.55 -3.92
CA VAL A 210 -12.46 10.31 -2.58
C VAL A 210 -13.48 9.67 -1.65
N SER A 211 -13.04 8.74 -0.80
CA SER A 211 -13.79 8.21 0.35
C SER A 211 -12.91 8.29 1.59
N CYS A 212 -13.45 8.63 2.76
CA CYS A 212 -12.67 8.72 4.00
C CYS A 212 -13.54 8.67 5.27
N ASP A 213 -12.91 8.39 6.41
CA ASP A 213 -13.62 8.18 7.68
C ASP A 213 -14.15 9.44 8.36
N ASP A 214 -13.64 10.63 8.06
CA ASP A 214 -14.16 11.84 8.73
C ASP A 214 -14.14 13.01 7.75
N VAL A 215 -13.14 13.89 7.85
CA VAL A 215 -13.03 15.07 7.00
C VAL A 215 -11.80 14.92 6.14
N CYS A 216 -11.98 14.93 4.83
CA CYS A 216 -10.86 14.87 3.90
C CYS A 216 -10.99 15.83 2.72
N GLU A 217 -9.84 16.18 2.16
CA GLU A 217 -9.70 16.99 0.95
C GLU A 217 -8.71 16.34 -0.01
N LEU A 218 -9.14 16.19 -1.25
CA LEU A 218 -8.27 15.86 -2.36
C LEU A 218 -7.90 17.14 -3.10
N LYS A 219 -6.59 17.37 -3.21
CA LYS A 219 -5.99 18.53 -3.86
C LYS A 219 -5.23 18.09 -5.11
N PHE A 220 -5.19 18.97 -6.10
CA PHE A 220 -4.58 18.70 -7.39
C PHE A 220 -3.90 19.94 -7.98
N THR A 221 -2.78 19.76 -8.67
CA THR A 221 -2.24 20.77 -9.58
C THR A 221 -1.60 20.15 -10.82
N LYS A 222 -1.69 20.88 -11.93
CA LYS A 222 -0.93 20.61 -13.16
C LYS A 222 0.47 21.19 -13.10
N ASP A 223 0.68 22.24 -12.31
CA ASP A 223 1.98 22.88 -12.14
C ASP A 223 2.80 22.11 -11.11
N VAL A 224 3.47 21.06 -11.59
CA VAL A 224 4.36 20.24 -10.77
C VAL A 224 5.62 20.98 -10.30
N THR A 225 5.87 22.19 -10.82
CA THR A 225 6.97 23.06 -10.34
C THR A 225 6.56 23.92 -9.15
N ASN A 226 5.25 24.08 -8.91
CA ASN A 226 4.71 24.81 -7.77
C ASN A 226 3.58 24.00 -7.08
N LEU A 227 3.96 23.02 -6.25
CA LEU A 227 3.00 22.16 -5.54
C LEU A 227 2.10 22.94 -4.55
N SER A 228 2.54 24.13 -4.11
CA SER A 228 1.72 24.99 -3.25
C SER A 228 0.46 25.52 -3.95
N SER A 229 0.44 25.52 -5.29
CA SER A 229 -0.71 25.87 -6.13
C SER A 229 -1.84 24.83 -6.10
N ALA A 230 -1.63 23.65 -5.49
CA ALA A 230 -2.63 22.60 -5.45
C ALA A 230 -3.95 23.08 -4.83
N ALA A 231 -5.01 23.01 -5.63
CA ALA A 231 -6.36 23.42 -5.27
C ALA A 231 -7.21 22.19 -4.91
N LYS A 232 -8.18 22.37 -4.01
CA LYS A 232 -9.16 21.33 -3.68
C LYS A 232 -10.01 21.02 -4.92
N ILE A 233 -10.14 19.74 -5.26
CA ILE A 233 -10.95 19.25 -6.37
C ILE A 233 -12.08 18.31 -5.93
N ALA A 234 -11.94 17.67 -4.77
CA ALA A 234 -12.94 16.80 -4.15
C ALA A 234 -12.71 16.73 -2.63
N GLY A 235 -13.65 16.20 -1.87
CA GLY A 235 -13.51 16.00 -0.42
C GLY A 235 -14.74 15.36 0.22
N CYS A 236 -14.64 15.08 1.52
CA CYS A 236 -15.78 14.70 2.36
C CYS A 236 -15.81 15.63 3.58
N SER A 237 -17.00 16.08 3.96
CA SER A 237 -17.21 16.85 5.19
C SER A 237 -17.60 15.97 6.39
N LYS A 238 -17.88 14.69 6.15
CA LYS A 238 -18.26 13.66 7.11
C LYS A 238 -17.83 12.28 6.60
N LEU A 239 -17.84 11.30 7.50
CA LEU A 239 -17.53 9.90 7.21
C LEU A 239 -18.31 9.31 6.04
N THR A 240 -17.60 8.52 5.24
CA THR A 240 -18.12 7.57 4.27
C THR A 240 -17.71 6.17 4.72
N ASN A 241 -18.42 5.12 4.31
CA ASN A 241 -17.84 3.79 4.39
C ASN A 241 -16.60 3.69 3.50
N ARG A 242 -15.70 2.74 3.78
CA ARG A 242 -14.54 2.49 2.92
C ARG A 242 -15.01 2.17 1.50
N TYR A 243 -14.47 2.87 0.51
CA TYR A 243 -14.82 2.73 -0.90
C TYR A 243 -16.27 3.06 -1.25
N GLU A 244 -16.96 3.85 -0.42
CA GLU A 244 -18.25 4.44 -0.76
C GLU A 244 -18.04 5.74 -1.51
N TRP A 245 -18.11 5.71 -2.84
CA TRP A 245 -17.72 6.83 -3.71
C TRP A 245 -18.83 7.83 -4.05
N ASN A 246 -20.06 7.57 -3.61
CA ASN A 246 -21.27 8.27 -4.07
C ASN A 246 -22.24 8.68 -2.94
N ARG A 247 -21.76 8.79 -1.70
CA ARG A 247 -22.56 9.25 -0.56
C ARG A 247 -22.82 10.76 -0.60
N PHE A 248 -21.82 11.53 -0.99
CA PHE A 248 -21.89 12.98 -1.09
C PHE A 248 -21.44 13.48 -2.47
N SER A 249 -22.03 14.56 -2.95
CA SER A 249 -21.68 15.14 -4.26
C SER A 249 -20.25 15.67 -4.32
N GLU A 250 -19.71 16.16 -3.19
CA GLU A 250 -18.35 16.70 -3.09
C GLU A 250 -17.25 15.64 -3.22
N GLN A 251 -17.60 14.35 -3.15
CA GLN A 251 -16.64 13.25 -3.27
C GLN A 251 -16.02 13.15 -4.66
N LYS A 252 -16.66 13.74 -5.68
CA LYS A 252 -16.25 13.65 -7.08
C LYS A 252 -15.90 15.02 -7.63
N SER A 253 -14.76 15.10 -8.33
CA SER A 253 -14.33 16.34 -8.96
C SER A 253 -15.19 16.70 -10.18
N SER A 254 -15.15 17.98 -10.55
CA SER A 254 -15.44 18.39 -11.94
C SER A 254 -14.47 17.70 -12.93
N PRO A 255 -14.82 17.60 -14.22
CA PRO A 255 -13.94 16.99 -15.21
C PRO A 255 -12.62 17.76 -15.34
N ILE A 256 -11.50 17.04 -15.27
CA ILE A 256 -10.16 17.61 -15.42
C ILE A 256 -9.53 17.08 -16.70
N SER A 257 -9.20 17.98 -17.63
CA SER A 257 -8.50 17.61 -18.86
C SER A 257 -7.02 17.34 -18.58
N LEU A 258 -6.55 16.12 -18.87
CA LEU A 258 -5.18 15.66 -18.71
C LEU A 258 -4.60 15.18 -20.05
N ASN A 259 -3.27 15.20 -20.16
CA ASN A 259 -2.51 14.76 -21.32
C ASN A 259 -1.75 13.48 -21.00
N VAL A 260 -1.78 12.53 -21.93
CA VAL A 260 -1.07 11.25 -21.80
C VAL A 260 0.39 11.43 -21.42
N GLY A 261 0.86 10.60 -20.48
CA GLY A 261 2.24 10.53 -20.04
C GLY A 261 2.71 11.70 -19.16
N VAL A 262 1.90 12.74 -18.99
CA VAL A 262 2.19 13.88 -18.11
C VAL A 262 1.92 13.49 -16.65
N LYS A 263 2.80 13.96 -15.76
CA LYS A 263 2.66 13.81 -14.30
C LYS A 263 1.85 14.97 -13.74
N TYR A 264 0.95 14.64 -12.81
CA TYR A 264 0.07 15.57 -12.12
C TYR A 264 0.16 15.34 -10.63
N TYR A 265 0.25 16.40 -9.84
CA TYR A 265 0.32 16.27 -8.39
C TYR A 265 -1.08 15.99 -7.83
N LEU A 266 -1.16 14.98 -6.95
CA LEU A 266 -2.31 14.78 -6.08
C LEU A 266 -1.88 14.74 -4.62
N GLU A 267 -2.71 15.33 -3.75
CA GLU A 267 -2.54 15.30 -2.30
C GLU A 267 -3.87 15.05 -1.62
N LEU A 268 -3.93 14.02 -0.77
CA LEU A 268 -5.06 13.74 0.09
C LEU A 268 -4.71 14.15 1.51
N ASN A 269 -5.58 14.94 2.11
CA ASN A 269 -5.51 15.34 3.51
C ASN A 269 -6.72 14.77 4.24
N LEU A 270 -6.51 14.08 5.36
CA LEU A 270 -7.56 13.54 6.23
C LEU A 270 -7.34 14.06 7.66
N VAL A 271 -8.43 14.41 8.33
CA VAL A 271 -8.48 14.56 9.79
C VAL A 271 -9.45 13.52 10.33
N ASN A 272 -8.96 12.71 11.26
CA ASN A 272 -9.68 11.64 11.92
C ASN A 272 -9.91 12.01 13.39
N GLY A 273 -11.16 12.05 13.82
CA GLY A 273 -11.55 12.40 15.17
C GLY A 273 -11.38 11.24 16.14
N LYS A 274 -11.96 10.08 15.84
CA LYS A 274 -11.99 8.94 16.77
C LYS A 274 -11.66 7.64 16.05
N ASP A 275 -11.20 6.67 16.84
CA ASP A 275 -11.01 5.27 16.46
C ASP A 275 -10.25 5.08 15.15
N VAL A 276 -10.87 4.41 14.17
CA VAL A 276 -10.22 3.89 12.97
C VAL A 276 -10.35 4.89 11.83
N GLY A 277 -9.23 5.48 11.39
CA GLY A 277 -9.20 6.26 10.17
C GLY A 277 -8.97 5.41 8.93
N HIS A 278 -9.58 5.81 7.81
CA HIS A 278 -9.30 5.27 6.49
C HIS A 278 -9.46 6.37 5.43
N SER A 279 -8.84 6.19 4.28
CA SER A 279 -9.07 7.07 3.13
C SER A 279 -8.64 6.43 1.83
N ALA A 280 -9.31 6.74 0.73
CA ALA A 280 -8.97 6.21 -0.59
C ALA A 280 -9.28 7.24 -1.67
N VAL A 281 -8.46 7.26 -2.72
CA VAL A 281 -8.68 8.07 -3.92
C VAL A 281 -8.92 7.15 -5.10
N GLY A 282 -10.00 7.39 -5.84
CA GLY A 282 -10.32 6.70 -7.10
C GLY A 282 -10.28 7.65 -8.29
N VAL A 283 -10.29 7.09 -9.49
CA VAL A 283 -10.35 7.85 -10.74
C VAL A 283 -11.25 7.17 -11.77
N ILE A 284 -12.06 7.97 -12.45
CA ILE A 284 -12.76 7.59 -13.68
C ILE A 284 -11.94 8.13 -14.86
N MET A 285 -11.48 7.22 -15.70
CA MET A 285 -10.66 7.47 -16.87
C MET A 285 -11.49 8.01 -18.05
N PRO A 286 -10.86 8.61 -19.09
CA PRO A 286 -11.57 9.15 -20.26
C PRO A 286 -12.40 8.11 -21.04
N ASN A 287 -12.00 6.84 -20.98
CA ASN A 287 -12.70 5.72 -21.62
C ASN A 287 -13.83 5.14 -20.76
N GLY A 288 -14.06 5.67 -19.55
CA GLY A 288 -15.07 5.19 -18.61
C GLY A 288 -14.55 4.17 -17.59
N ASP A 289 -13.31 3.69 -17.72
CA ASP A 289 -12.73 2.75 -16.75
C ASP A 289 -12.62 3.39 -15.36
N VAL A 290 -12.91 2.61 -14.33
CA VAL A 290 -12.82 3.03 -12.93
C VAL A 290 -11.66 2.32 -12.26
N VAL A 291 -10.73 3.09 -11.69
CA VAL A 291 -9.63 2.58 -10.87
C VAL A 291 -9.77 3.18 -9.48
N ALA A 292 -10.25 2.38 -8.53
CA ALA A 292 -10.64 2.83 -7.20
C ALA A 292 -10.31 1.75 -6.14
N PRO A 293 -9.22 1.88 -5.37
CA PRO A 293 -8.29 3.02 -5.33
C PRO A 293 -7.38 3.12 -6.56
N ILE A 294 -6.79 4.29 -6.81
CA ILE A 294 -5.76 4.49 -7.84
C ILE A 294 -4.57 3.58 -7.50
N THR A 295 -4.26 2.65 -8.41
CA THR A 295 -3.22 1.65 -8.21
C THR A 295 -1.84 2.17 -8.60
N TYR A 296 -0.81 1.49 -8.08
CA TYR A 296 0.61 1.74 -8.35
C TYR A 296 0.95 2.06 -9.81
N ASP A 297 0.28 1.42 -10.78
CA ASP A 297 0.54 1.58 -12.23
C ASP A 297 0.46 3.04 -12.71
N TYR A 298 -0.34 3.86 -12.02
CA TYR A 298 -0.58 5.25 -12.38
C TYR A 298 0.14 6.24 -11.48
N LEU A 299 0.93 5.76 -10.53
CA LEU A 299 1.49 6.56 -9.46
C LEU A 299 3.02 6.56 -9.53
N SER A 300 3.63 7.66 -9.08
CA SER A 300 5.08 7.75 -8.91
C SER A 300 5.43 8.69 -7.77
N ALA A 301 6.52 8.40 -7.07
CA ALA A 301 7.08 9.29 -6.08
C ALA A 301 7.45 10.66 -6.69
N ILE A 302 7.53 11.66 -5.80
CA ILE A 302 8.02 13.00 -6.14
C ILE A 302 9.51 12.97 -6.44
#